data_AF-A0A4R2C1M1-F1
#
_entry.id   AF-A0A4R2C1M1-F1
#
_cell.length_a   1.000
_cell.length_b   1.000
_cell.length_c   1.000
_cell.angle_alpha   90.00
_cell.angle_beta   90.00
_cell.angle_gamma   90.00
#
_symmetry.space_group_name_H-M   'P 1'
#
loop_
_entity.id
_entity.type
_entity.pdbx_description
1 polymer ?
#
loop_
_entity_poly.entity_id
_entity_poly.type
_entity_poly.pdbx_seq_one_letter_code
_entity_poly.pdbx_strand_id
1 'polypeptide(L)'
;MNTMSHVVLWIAQGFLALFFLAGGAPKVLGRGLDNWIGFSGLPRGQVILVGVAEVLAAAGLVLPEVTGILPWLTPLAAIGLAVIGLMAAGFHVRANEHLNVLETSLLACIGAAIAVGRWDLIDSSADVPPWTLVVVLCLLVPAAVINVIVLYRGTGQQAAQPHSNSGRVDGTRQPVG
;
A
#
# COMPACT_ATOMS: atom_id res chain seq x y z
N MET A 1 4.96 -28.32 1.86
CA MET A 1 3.97 -27.38 2.47
C MET A 1 2.68 -28.10 2.83
N ASN A 2 2.01 -27.68 3.91
CA ASN A 2 0.69 -28.22 4.29
C ASN A 2 -0.37 -27.65 3.32
N THR A 3 -1.42 -28.43 3.01
CA THR A 3 -2.47 -27.98 2.07
C THR A 3 -3.11 -26.66 2.48
N MET A 4 -3.26 -26.42 3.78
CA MET A 4 -3.83 -25.18 4.32
C MET A 4 -2.96 -23.95 4.05
N SER A 5 -1.62 -24.05 4.14
CA SER A 5 -0.73 -22.91 3.87
C SER A 5 -0.70 -22.51 2.40
N HIS A 6 -0.83 -23.48 1.48
CA HIS A 6 -0.94 -23.20 0.06
C HIS A 6 -2.22 -22.41 -0.28
N VAL A 7 -3.36 -22.82 0.28
CA VAL A 7 -4.64 -22.13 0.02
C VAL A 7 -4.60 -20.69 0.51
N VAL A 8 -4.04 -20.44 1.69
CA VAL A 8 -3.89 -19.09 2.25
C VAL A 8 -3.06 -18.19 1.34
N LEU A 9 -1.92 -18.68 0.83
CA LEU A 9 -1.06 -17.93 -0.08
C LEU A 9 -1.76 -17.61 -1.40
N TRP A 10 -2.49 -18.56 -1.98
CA TRP A 10 -3.28 -18.33 -3.18
C TRP A 10 -4.37 -17.28 -2.99
N ILE A 11 -5.08 -17.31 -1.87
CA ILE A 11 -6.08 -16.30 -1.54
C ILE A 11 -5.43 -14.92 -1.39
N ALA A 12 -4.31 -14.84 -0.66
CA ALA A 12 -3.57 -13.60 -0.48
C ALA A 12 -3.04 -13.04 -1.80
N GLN A 13 -2.49 -13.89 -2.68
CA GLN A 13 -2.03 -13.53 -4.03
C GLN A 13 -3.17 -13.01 -4.89
N GLY A 14 -4.29 -13.73 -4.94
CA GLY A 14 -5.46 -13.32 -5.72
C GLY A 14 -6.03 -11.98 -5.24
N PHE A 15 -6.14 -11.80 -3.93
CA PHE A 15 -6.57 -10.54 -3.32
C PHE A 15 -5.62 -9.39 -3.65
N LEU A 16 -4.31 -9.57 -3.43
CA LEU A 16 -3.30 -8.53 -3.65
C LEU A 16 -3.20 -8.15 -5.14
N ALA A 17 -3.24 -9.15 -6.03
CA ALA A 17 -3.24 -8.92 -7.46
C ALA A 17 -4.47 -8.13 -7.91
N LEU A 18 -5.66 -8.49 -7.43
CA LEU A 18 -6.89 -7.79 -7.79
C LEU A 18 -6.87 -6.33 -7.29
N PHE A 19 -6.39 -6.12 -6.06
CA PHE A 19 -6.28 -4.78 -5.48
C PHE A 19 -5.36 -3.88 -6.30
N PHE A 20 -4.14 -4.34 -6.59
CA PHE A 20 -3.18 -3.54 -7.36
C PHE A 20 -3.57 -3.40 -8.84
N LEU A 21 -4.29 -4.37 -9.40
CA LEU A 21 -4.87 -4.24 -10.74
C LEU A 21 -5.96 -3.16 -10.77
N ALA A 22 -6.84 -3.12 -9.75
CA ALA A 22 -7.86 -2.09 -9.61
C ALA A 22 -7.25 -0.70 -9.37
N GLY A 23 -6.13 -0.62 -8.66
CA GLY A 23 -5.38 0.62 -8.45
C GLY A 23 -4.57 1.08 -9.67
N GLY A 24 -3.97 0.15 -10.41
CA GLY A 24 -3.04 0.45 -11.51
C GLY A 24 -3.69 0.62 -12.87
N ALA A 25 -4.74 -0.15 -13.17
CA ALA A 25 -5.43 -0.05 -14.47
C ALA A 25 -5.96 1.38 -14.77
N PRO A 26 -6.60 2.10 -13.83
CA PRO A 26 -7.00 3.49 -14.06
C PRO A 26 -5.82 4.43 -14.32
N LYS A 27 -4.68 4.21 -13.65
CA LYS A 27 -3.44 5.01 -13.85
C LYS A 27 -2.88 4.82 -15.26
N VAL A 28 -2.85 3.59 -15.76
CA VAL A 28 -2.41 3.28 -17.13
C VAL A 28 -3.35 3.90 -18.16
N LEU A 29 -4.66 3.80 -17.93
CA LEU A 29 -5.68 4.33 -18.84
C LEU A 29 -5.82 5.86 -18.75
N GLY A 30 -5.19 6.51 -17.77
CA GLY A 30 -5.29 7.95 -17.53
C GLY A 30 -6.72 8.40 -17.20
N ARG A 31 -7.53 7.54 -16.58
CA ARG A 31 -8.93 7.80 -16.24
C ARG A 31 -9.10 8.05 -14.75
N GLY A 32 -9.83 9.11 -14.39
CA GLY A 32 -10.18 9.41 -13.00
C GLY A 32 -9.03 9.97 -12.14
N LEU A 33 -7.85 10.21 -12.72
CA LEU A 33 -6.69 10.78 -12.03
C LEU A 33 -6.93 12.20 -11.53
N ASP A 34 -7.76 12.98 -12.23
CA ASP A 34 -8.07 14.37 -11.87
C ASP A 34 -8.83 14.48 -10.54
N ASN A 35 -9.44 13.38 -10.08
CA ASN A 35 -10.17 13.30 -8.82
C ASN A 35 -9.29 12.81 -7.65
N TRP A 36 -8.02 12.48 -7.88
CA TRP A 36 -7.15 11.89 -6.87
C TRP A 36 -6.33 12.96 -6.15
N ILE A 37 -6.51 13.04 -4.83
CA ILE A 37 -5.84 14.02 -3.98
C ILE A 37 -4.32 13.74 -3.99
N GLY A 38 -3.52 14.81 -4.07
CA GLY A 38 -2.05 14.72 -4.06
C GLY A 38 -1.38 14.46 -5.42
N PHE A 39 -2.14 14.12 -6.48
CA PHE A 39 -1.60 13.85 -7.81
C PHE A 39 -1.39 15.09 -8.68
N SER A 40 -1.92 16.25 -8.28
CA SER A 40 -1.84 17.52 -9.03
C SER A 40 -0.41 18.04 -9.25
N GLY A 41 0.54 17.61 -8.41
CA GLY A 41 1.96 17.97 -8.53
C GLY A 41 2.82 16.93 -9.26
N LEU A 42 2.27 15.79 -9.67
CA LEU A 42 3.03 14.70 -10.29
C LEU A 42 2.93 14.75 -11.83
N PRO A 43 4.07 14.66 -12.54
CA PRO A 43 4.08 14.42 -13.98
C PRO A 43 3.25 13.20 -14.36
N ARG A 44 2.34 13.34 -15.33
CA ARG A 44 1.47 12.27 -15.81
C ARG A 44 2.21 10.99 -16.21
N GLY A 45 3.42 11.13 -16.77
CA GLY A 45 4.28 9.99 -17.11
C GLY A 45 4.70 9.14 -15.89
N GLN A 46 4.94 9.76 -14.73
CA GLN A 46 5.27 9.03 -13.50
C GLN A 46 4.08 8.21 -12.99
N VAL A 47 2.88 8.80 -13.06
CA VAL A 47 1.64 8.11 -12.65
C VAL A 47 1.37 6.88 -13.52
N ILE A 48 1.54 7.02 -14.84
CA ILE A 48 1.39 5.91 -15.79
C ILE A 48 2.46 4.84 -15.53
N LEU A 49 3.72 5.23 -15.29
CA LEU A 49 4.80 4.29 -14.99
C LEU A 49 4.49 3.44 -13.75
N VAL A 50 4.00 4.08 -12.67
CA VAL A 50 3.56 3.37 -11.47
C VAL A 50 2.40 2.44 -11.80
N GLY A 51 1.40 2.90 -12.55
CA GLY A 51 0.29 2.06 -12.99
C GLY A 51 0.73 0.82 -13.78
N VAL A 52 1.66 0.98 -14.71
CA VAL A 52 2.23 -0.13 -15.48
C VAL A 52 2.95 -1.10 -14.55
N ALA A 53 3.75 -0.59 -13.60
CA ALA A 53 4.46 -1.42 -12.62
C ALA A 53 3.48 -2.21 -11.72
N GLU A 54 2.40 -1.59 -11.24
CA GLU A 54 1.36 -2.24 -10.45
C GLU A 54 0.67 -3.36 -11.22
N VAL A 55 0.30 -3.11 -12.48
CA VAL A 55 -0.37 -4.10 -13.35
C VAL A 55 0.57 -5.27 -13.67
N LEU A 56 1.82 -4.99 -14.04
CA LEU A 56 2.80 -6.02 -14.35
C LEU A 56 3.14 -6.87 -13.13
N ALA A 57 3.29 -6.26 -11.96
CA ALA A 57 3.56 -6.98 -10.72
C ALA A 57 2.34 -7.80 -10.27
N ALA A 58 1.11 -7.28 -10.40
CA ALA A 58 -0.11 -8.05 -10.14
C ALA A 58 -0.24 -9.26 -11.09
N ALA A 59 0.07 -9.08 -12.37
CA ALA A 59 0.09 -10.16 -13.34
C ALA A 59 1.18 -11.20 -13.01
N GLY A 60 2.40 -10.73 -12.70
CA GLY A 60 3.54 -11.56 -12.31
C GLY A 60 3.35 -12.29 -10.97
N LEU A 61 2.44 -11.84 -10.11
CA LEU A 61 2.13 -12.48 -8.84
C LEU A 61 1.29 -13.76 -9.02
N VAL A 62 0.50 -13.85 -10.09
CA VAL A 62 -0.50 -14.92 -10.28
C VAL A 62 -0.22 -15.75 -11.53
N LEU A 63 0.04 -15.11 -12.66
CA LEU A 63 0.17 -15.81 -13.95
C LEU A 63 1.31 -16.84 -13.99
N PRO A 64 2.54 -16.57 -13.49
CA PRO A 64 3.63 -17.54 -13.56
C PRO A 64 3.30 -18.85 -12.83
N GLU A 65 2.64 -18.75 -11.68
CA GLU A 65 2.28 -19.91 -10.88
C GLU A 65 1.07 -20.67 -11.46
N VAL A 66 0.06 -19.95 -12.00
CA VAL A 66 -1.12 -20.58 -12.65
C VAL A 66 -0.72 -21.28 -13.95
N THR A 67 0.16 -20.68 -14.74
CA THR A 67 0.59 -21.22 -16.04
C THR A 67 1.72 -22.23 -15.92
N GLY A 68 2.41 -22.28 -14.77
CA GLY A 68 3.62 -23.07 -14.56
C GLY A 68 4.85 -22.52 -15.28
N ILE A 69 4.78 -21.33 -15.89
CA ILE A 69 5.85 -20.71 -16.67
C ILE A 69 6.63 -19.75 -15.76
N LEU A 70 7.90 -20.07 -15.50
CA LEU A 70 8.80 -19.32 -14.60
C LEU A 70 8.16 -18.95 -13.23
N PRO A 71 7.70 -19.90 -12.40
CA PRO A 71 7.06 -19.62 -11.10
C PRO A 71 7.92 -18.80 -10.13
N TRP A 72 9.24 -18.80 -10.30
CA TRP A 72 10.17 -17.98 -9.51
C TRP A 72 9.93 -16.47 -9.65
N LEU A 73 9.18 -16.01 -10.67
CA LEU A 73 8.77 -14.60 -10.77
C LEU A 73 7.74 -14.21 -9.70
N THR A 74 6.93 -15.15 -9.19
CA THR A 74 5.87 -14.88 -8.20
C THR A 74 6.41 -14.19 -6.93
N PRO A 75 7.40 -14.75 -6.21
CA PRO A 75 7.95 -14.08 -5.02
C PRO A 75 8.61 -12.74 -5.36
N LEU A 76 9.21 -12.59 -6.55
CA LEU A 76 9.83 -11.35 -6.97
C LEU A 76 8.79 -10.25 -7.26
N ALA A 77 7.67 -10.62 -7.89
CA ALA A 77 6.52 -9.75 -8.10
C ALA A 77 5.88 -9.32 -6.76
N ALA A 78 5.81 -10.23 -5.79
CA ALA A 78 5.33 -9.93 -4.45
C ALA A 78 6.21 -8.89 -3.73
N ILE A 79 7.54 -8.97 -3.87
CA ILE A 79 8.47 -7.93 -3.39
C ILE A 79 8.21 -6.61 -4.10
N GLY A 80 8.03 -6.62 -5.42
CA GLY A 80 7.70 -5.43 -6.21
C GLY A 80 6.44 -4.72 -5.70
N LEU A 81 5.35 -5.47 -5.47
CA LEU A 81 4.11 -4.92 -4.89
C LEU A 81 4.31 -4.40 -3.46
N ALA A 82 5.14 -5.08 -2.66
CA ALA A 82 5.48 -4.60 -1.32
C ALA A 82 6.19 -3.24 -1.36
N VAL A 83 7.16 -3.09 -2.25
CA VAL A 83 7.87 -1.81 -2.46
C VAL A 83 6.92 -0.73 -2.95
N ILE A 84 6.06 -1.02 -3.93
CA ILE A 84 5.07 -0.05 -4.43
C ILE A 84 4.12 0.36 -3.30
N GLY A 85 3.63 -0.58 -2.50
CA GLY A 85 2.78 -0.30 -1.34
C GLY A 85 3.46 0.61 -0.31
N LEU A 86 4.74 0.39 -0.01
CA LEU A 86 5.50 1.27 0.88
C LEU A 86 5.70 2.67 0.30
N MET A 87 5.97 2.78 -1.01
CA MET A 87 6.07 4.08 -1.68
C MET A 87 4.72 4.81 -1.67
N ALA A 88 3.62 4.09 -1.89
CA ALA A 88 2.26 4.63 -1.80
C ALA A 88 1.93 5.11 -0.39
N ALA A 89 2.33 4.36 0.65
CA ALA A 89 2.19 4.82 2.04
C ALA A 89 2.91 6.15 2.26
N GLY A 90 4.15 6.28 1.78
CA GLY A 90 4.90 7.54 1.85
C GLY A 90 4.22 8.70 1.11
N PHE A 91 3.58 8.43 -0.02
CA PHE A 91 2.78 9.42 -0.76
C PHE A 91 1.56 9.87 0.06
N HIS A 92 0.79 8.94 0.62
CA HIS A 92 -0.38 9.26 1.43
C HIS A 92 -0.03 9.95 2.76
N VAL A 93 1.16 9.69 3.33
CA VAL A 93 1.67 10.44 4.49
C VAL A 93 1.81 11.92 4.13
N ARG A 94 2.37 12.24 2.96
CA ARG A 94 2.53 13.64 2.49
C ARG A 94 1.18 14.29 2.19
N ALA A 95 0.19 13.51 1.77
CA ALA A 95 -1.16 13.96 1.50
C ALA A 95 -2.05 14.07 2.78
N ASN A 96 -1.52 13.72 3.97
CA ASN A 96 -2.28 13.61 5.22
C ASN A 96 -3.49 12.64 5.13
N GLU A 97 -3.38 11.60 4.31
CA GLU A 97 -4.42 10.59 4.10
C GLU A 97 -4.16 9.35 4.96
N HIS A 98 -4.36 9.48 6.27
CA HIS A 98 -3.94 8.45 7.23
C HIS A 98 -4.53 7.05 6.98
N LEU A 99 -5.80 6.96 6.55
CA LEU A 99 -6.43 5.68 6.22
C LEU A 99 -5.73 4.99 5.05
N ASN A 100 -5.38 5.73 4.01
CA ASN A 100 -4.69 5.21 2.83
C ASN A 100 -3.26 4.79 3.17
N VAL A 101 -2.59 5.48 4.10
CA VAL A 101 -1.28 5.07 4.63
C VAL A 101 -1.37 3.69 5.27
N LEU A 102 -2.39 3.47 6.11
CA LEU A 102 -2.59 2.19 6.78
C LEU A 102 -2.88 1.08 5.77
N GLU A 103 -3.81 1.32 4.84
CA GLU A 103 -4.19 0.38 3.79
C GLU A 103 -2.97 -0.06 2.96
N THR A 104 -2.23 0.90 2.42
CA THR A 104 -1.06 0.64 1.57
C THR A 104 0.09 -0.03 2.34
N SER A 105 0.29 0.31 3.61
CA SER A 105 1.24 -0.39 4.48
C SER A 105 0.83 -1.84 4.75
N LEU A 106 -0.46 -2.10 4.97
CA LEU A 106 -0.98 -3.46 5.18
C LEU A 106 -0.79 -4.32 3.94
N LEU A 107 -1.13 -3.79 2.77
CA LEU A 107 -0.93 -4.46 1.48
C LEU A 107 0.55 -4.75 1.22
N ALA A 108 1.44 -3.82 1.60
CA ALA A 108 2.88 -4.05 1.48
C ALA A 108 3.36 -5.22 2.34
N CYS A 109 2.88 -5.31 3.58
CA CYS A 109 3.21 -6.42 4.46
C CYS A 109 2.63 -7.76 3.94
N ILE A 110 1.44 -7.76 3.32
CA ILE A 110 0.90 -8.95 2.64
C ILE A 110 1.80 -9.36 1.47
N GLY A 111 2.29 -8.41 0.67
CA GLY A 111 3.25 -8.68 -0.41
C GLY A 111 4.54 -9.33 0.13
N ALA A 112 5.09 -8.80 1.21
CA ALA A 112 6.26 -9.38 1.87
C ALA A 112 5.98 -10.81 2.40
N ALA A 113 4.79 -11.04 2.97
CA ALA A 113 4.35 -12.35 3.44
C ALA A 113 4.35 -13.39 2.31
N ILE A 114 3.79 -13.01 1.16
CA ILE A 114 3.74 -13.87 -0.03
C ILE A 114 5.15 -14.14 -0.55
N ALA A 115 6.01 -13.13 -0.62
CA ALA A 115 7.39 -13.30 -1.06
C ALA A 115 8.14 -14.33 -0.22
N VAL A 116 8.00 -14.27 1.11
CA VAL A 116 8.60 -15.24 2.03
C VAL A 116 7.96 -16.62 1.87
N GLY A 117 6.62 -16.69 1.80
CA GLY A 117 5.89 -17.96 1.69
C GLY A 117 6.03 -18.67 0.34
N ARG A 118 6.53 -17.97 -0.69
CA ARG A 118 6.77 -18.49 -2.05
C ARG A 118 8.24 -18.55 -2.42
N TRP A 119 9.14 -18.37 -1.45
CA TRP A 119 10.58 -18.36 -1.69
C TRP A 119 11.12 -19.72 -2.16
N ASP A 120 10.40 -20.80 -1.85
CA ASP A 120 10.63 -22.16 -2.35
C ASP A 120 10.64 -22.26 -3.89
N LEU A 121 9.92 -21.34 -4.56
CA LEU A 121 9.92 -21.24 -6.02
C LEU A 121 11.23 -20.70 -6.60
N ILE A 122 12.04 -19.99 -5.81
CA ILE A 122 13.38 -19.51 -6.20
C ILE A 122 14.43 -20.53 -5.76
N ASP A 123 14.37 -20.97 -4.52
CA ASP A 123 15.32 -21.91 -3.94
C ASP A 123 14.58 -23.04 -3.24
N SER A 124 14.51 -24.18 -3.91
CA SER A 124 13.79 -25.37 -3.41
C SER A 124 14.47 -26.02 -2.20
N SER A 125 15.68 -25.61 -1.84
CA SER A 125 16.36 -26.04 -0.60
C SER A 125 15.94 -25.23 0.63
N ALA A 126 15.32 -24.06 0.41
CA ALA A 126 14.73 -23.26 1.47
C ALA A 126 13.36 -23.82 1.84
N ASP A 127 13.34 -24.84 2.70
CA ASP A 127 12.13 -25.31 3.35
C ASP A 127 11.61 -24.21 4.29
N VAL A 128 10.76 -23.32 3.78
CA VAL A 128 10.09 -22.30 4.59
C VAL A 128 9.01 -23.01 5.43
N PRO A 129 9.17 -23.09 6.75
CA PRO A 129 8.28 -23.92 7.54
C PRO A 129 6.87 -23.31 7.64
N PRO A 130 5.80 -24.11 7.76
CA PRO A 130 4.42 -23.61 7.75
C PRO A 130 4.12 -22.55 8.82
N TRP A 131 4.84 -22.57 9.94
CA TRP A 131 4.71 -21.59 11.02
C TRP A 131 5.16 -20.19 10.61
N THR A 132 5.92 -20.03 9.53
CA THR A 132 6.33 -18.71 9.03
C THR A 132 5.12 -17.87 8.61
N LEU A 133 4.10 -18.48 7.98
CA LEU A 133 2.85 -17.75 7.68
C LEU A 133 2.07 -17.38 8.94
N VAL A 134 2.11 -18.23 9.96
CA VAL A 134 1.49 -17.92 11.26
C VAL A 134 2.21 -16.76 11.92
N VAL A 135 3.55 -16.74 11.91
CA VAL A 135 4.34 -15.62 12.43
C VAL A 135 4.06 -14.35 11.64
N VAL A 136 4.00 -14.42 10.31
CA VAL A 136 3.69 -13.25 9.49
C VAL A 136 2.27 -12.75 9.71
N LEU A 137 1.27 -13.63 9.84
CA LEU A 137 -0.09 -13.26 10.24
C LEU A 137 -0.12 -12.65 11.66
N CYS A 138 0.61 -13.23 12.60
CA CYS A 138 0.79 -12.72 13.95
C CYS A 138 1.60 -11.42 14.02
N LEU A 139 2.28 -11.00 12.96
CA LEU A 139 2.92 -9.68 12.85
C LEU A 139 2.00 -8.69 12.13
N LEU A 140 1.33 -9.15 11.07
CA LEU A 140 0.36 -8.39 10.28
C LEU A 140 -0.82 -7.93 11.12
N VAL A 141 -1.39 -8.81 11.95
CA VAL A 141 -2.57 -8.50 12.75
C VAL A 141 -2.26 -7.44 13.82
N PRO A 142 -1.20 -7.55 14.65
CA PRO A 142 -0.80 -6.49 15.55
C PRO A 142 -0.35 -5.22 14.83
N ALA A 143 0.35 -5.30 13.70
CA ALA A 143 0.72 -4.11 12.93
C ALA A 143 -0.52 -3.37 12.42
N ALA A 144 -1.53 -4.09 11.92
CA ALA A 144 -2.82 -3.53 11.54
C ALA A 144 -3.53 -2.89 12.75
N VAL A 145 -3.57 -3.58 13.89
CA VAL A 145 -4.18 -3.07 15.14
C VAL A 145 -3.44 -1.83 15.65
N ILE A 146 -2.11 -1.82 15.66
CA ILE A 146 -1.27 -0.69 16.08
C ILE A 146 -1.51 0.50 15.14
N ASN A 147 -1.50 0.29 13.83
CA ASN A 147 -1.77 1.34 12.87
C ASN A 147 -3.19 1.93 13.05
N VAL A 148 -4.18 1.08 13.32
CA VAL A 148 -5.56 1.49 13.66
C VAL A 148 -5.58 2.33 14.95
N ILE A 149 -4.88 1.91 16.01
CA ILE A 149 -4.81 2.62 17.30
C ILE A 149 -4.11 3.99 17.18
N VAL A 150 -3.00 4.05 16.45
CA VAL A 150 -2.26 5.29 16.21
C VAL A 150 -3.14 6.30 15.45
N LEU A 151 -3.96 5.83 14.52
CA LEU A 151 -4.91 6.67 13.77
C LEU A 151 -6.02 7.27 14.66
N TYR A 152 -6.62 6.47 15.54
CA TYR A 152 -7.66 6.96 16.45
C TYR A 152 -7.13 7.94 17.52
N ARG A 153 -5.81 7.98 17.74
CA ARG A 153 -5.17 8.95 18.65
C ARG A 153 -4.86 10.30 17.98
N GLY A 154 -4.73 10.36 16.65
CA GLY A 154 -4.43 11.59 15.90
C GLY A 154 -5.63 12.53 15.72
N THR A 155 -6.84 11.98 15.58
CA THR A 155 -8.09 12.75 15.46
C THR A 155 -8.43 13.55 16.71
N GLY A 156 -8.00 13.10 17.90
CA GLY A 156 -8.24 13.79 19.17
C GLY A 156 -7.41 15.07 19.37
N GLN A 157 -6.24 15.21 18.72
CA GLN A 157 -5.39 16.39 18.91
C GLN A 157 -5.78 17.58 18.01
N GLN A 158 -6.35 17.34 16.83
CA GLN A 158 -6.87 18.40 15.96
C GLN A 158 -8.18 19.00 16.47
N ALA A 159 -9.03 18.20 17.12
CA ALA A 159 -10.25 18.71 17.76
C ALA A 159 -9.97 19.61 18.99
N ALA A 160 -8.75 19.56 19.54
CA ALA A 160 -8.35 20.26 20.75
C ALA A 160 -7.56 21.55 20.51
N GLN A 161 -7.30 21.95 19.26
CA GLN A 161 -6.80 23.29 18.96
C GLN A 161 -7.98 24.22 18.70
N PRO A 162 -8.37 25.09 19.65
CA PRO A 162 -9.28 26.18 19.33
C PRO A 162 -8.55 27.06 18.34
N HIS A 163 -9.17 27.37 17.21
CA HIS A 163 -8.69 28.39 16.29
C HIS A 163 -8.47 29.69 17.06
N SER A 164 -7.22 29.97 17.45
CA SER A 164 -6.84 31.25 18.04
C SER A 164 -6.92 32.27 16.92
N ASN A 165 -8.10 32.88 16.84
CA ASN A 165 -8.38 34.03 16.00
C ASN A 165 -7.42 35.15 16.40
N SER A 166 -6.25 35.23 15.74
CA SER A 166 -5.37 36.38 15.84
C SER A 166 -6.02 37.51 15.04
N GLY A 167 -7.00 38.16 15.68
CA GLY A 167 -7.48 39.48 15.28
C GLY A 167 -6.36 40.48 15.43
N ARG A 168 -5.44 40.49 14.46
CA ARG A 168 -4.48 41.57 14.24
C ARG A 168 -5.28 42.73 13.64
N VAL A 169 -5.91 43.51 14.52
CA VAL A 169 -6.39 44.85 14.18
C VAL A 169 -5.13 45.72 14.10
N ASP A 170 -4.63 45.92 12.89
CA ASP A 170 -3.67 46.95 12.58
C ASP A 170 -4.19 47.72 11.37
N GLY A 171 -4.10 49.05 11.42
CA GLY A 171 -4.34 49.89 10.26
C GLY A 171 -5.41 50.97 10.41
N THR A 172 -5.04 52.09 11.05
CA THR A 172 -5.20 53.45 10.51
C THR A 172 -6.61 53.94 10.11
N ARG A 173 -7.14 54.92 10.87
CA ARG A 173 -7.74 56.16 10.35
C ARG A 173 -8.00 57.17 11.48
N GLN A 174 -7.05 58.08 11.70
CA GLN A 174 -7.36 59.50 11.85
C GLN A 174 -6.99 60.16 10.51
N PRO A 175 -7.69 61.20 9.99
CA PRO A 175 -7.79 62.49 10.69
C PRO A 175 -9.02 63.41 10.38
N VAL A 176 -9.04 64.54 11.12
CA VAL A 176 -9.67 65.88 10.90
C VAL A 176 -11.19 66.03 10.99
N GLY A 177 -11.61 66.98 11.85
CA GLY A 177 -12.93 67.62 11.86
C GLY A 177 -13.33 68.11 13.23
#